data_AF-F0LLK4-F1
#
_entry.id   AF-F0LLK4-F1
#
_cell.length_a   1.000
_cell.length_b   1.000
_cell.length_c   1.000
_cell.angle_alpha   90.00
_cell.angle_beta   90.00
_cell.angle_gamma   90.00
#
_symmetry.space_group_name_H-M   'P 1'
#
loop_
_entity.id
_entity.type
_entity.pdbx_description
1 polymer ?
#
loop_
_entity_poly.entity_id
_entity_poly.type
_entity_poly.pdbx_seq_one_letter_code
_entity_poly.pdbx_strand_id
1 'polypeptide(L)'
;MLIIHHWDTDGITSAALVAKALDLEEFENLSPPIGEFRLDERIRKAVEKADTVYVLDLNLPNEVEDIDKETVFIDHHIQPKIGNPKVKQINPALNGEYAPSASFVVSQYFGIWNEWSALGALGDMGKKALELPKVRELLRGLTENEALRLVQLLDSNYVVMDREGVEEAVEVLLTHSLKELLEYEPWVKKAEAIEKTINDAIGNLKLRDGFAFITFESPFNVISKVARKAVWELGYNGAVVVNRDFHGKAQIYFRISPKLAEKIDMGGIIFALKERGFNAGGKREVLGCICEKSKADEVLDIINAHLR
;
A
#
# COMPACT_ATOMS: atom_id res chain seq x y z
N MET A 1 9.86 -23.58 0.77
CA MET A 1 9.28 -22.56 1.69
C MET A 1 8.41 -21.62 0.88
N LEU A 2 7.33 -21.10 1.47
CA LEU A 2 6.48 -20.08 0.85
C LEU A 2 6.54 -18.78 1.66
N ILE A 3 6.75 -17.65 0.99
CA ILE A 3 6.64 -16.30 1.56
C ILE A 3 5.44 -15.59 0.94
N ILE A 4 4.45 -15.23 1.74
CA ILE A 4 3.30 -14.44 1.34
C ILE A 4 3.51 -13.03 1.87
N HIS A 5 3.51 -12.01 1.01
CA HIS A 5 3.80 -10.65 1.43
C HIS A 5 2.85 -9.61 0.81
N HIS A 6 2.78 -8.45 1.44
CA HIS A 6 2.08 -7.30 0.88
C HIS A 6 2.81 -6.73 -0.35
N TRP A 7 2.06 -6.00 -1.17
CA TRP A 7 2.50 -5.62 -2.51
C TRP A 7 3.30 -4.33 -2.58
N ASP A 8 3.43 -3.59 -1.48
CA ASP A 8 4.18 -2.34 -1.44
C ASP A 8 5.63 -2.53 -0.98
N THR A 9 6.33 -1.41 -0.85
CA THR A 9 7.73 -1.40 -0.43
C THR A 9 7.97 -2.13 0.89
N ASP A 10 7.08 -2.04 1.89
CA ASP A 10 7.30 -2.70 3.18
C ASP A 10 7.15 -4.22 3.09
N GLY A 11 6.11 -4.70 2.40
CA GLY A 11 5.94 -6.13 2.12
C GLY A 11 7.10 -6.72 1.32
N ILE A 12 7.52 -6.06 0.23
CA ILE A 12 8.64 -6.53 -0.61
C ILE A 12 9.95 -6.58 0.17
N THR A 13 10.28 -5.52 0.92
CA THR A 13 11.51 -5.46 1.72
C THR A 13 11.48 -6.45 2.87
N SER A 14 10.31 -6.68 3.49
CA SER A 14 10.11 -7.72 4.49
C SER A 14 10.41 -9.12 3.94
N ALA A 15 9.90 -9.43 2.74
CA ALA A 15 10.17 -10.71 2.08
C ALA A 15 11.65 -10.92 1.78
N ALA A 16 12.32 -9.90 1.23
CA ALA A 16 13.76 -9.95 0.96
C ALA A 16 14.59 -10.09 2.26
N LEU A 17 14.20 -9.42 3.34
CA LEU A 17 14.83 -9.57 4.66
C LEU A 17 14.67 -11.00 5.20
N VAL A 18 13.49 -11.61 5.09
CA VAL A 18 13.27 -13.00 5.50
C VAL A 18 14.14 -13.96 4.69
N ALA A 19 14.15 -13.82 3.36
CA ALA A 19 14.98 -14.65 2.48
C ALA A 19 16.47 -14.56 2.85
N LYS A 20 16.96 -13.34 3.09
CA LYS A 20 18.33 -13.09 3.52
C LYS A 20 18.64 -13.61 4.94
N ALA A 21 17.71 -13.45 5.89
CA ALA A 21 17.91 -13.89 7.27
C ALA A 21 18.01 -15.42 7.39
N LEU A 22 17.31 -16.13 6.51
CA LEU A 22 17.24 -17.59 6.48
C LEU A 22 18.20 -18.21 5.46
N ASP A 23 19.02 -17.40 4.79
CA ASP A 23 19.98 -17.82 3.75
C ASP A 23 19.32 -18.71 2.68
N LEU A 24 18.16 -18.27 2.18
CA LEU A 24 17.38 -19.05 1.22
C LEU A 24 17.95 -18.91 -0.19
N GLU A 25 18.38 -20.02 -0.78
CA GLU A 25 18.73 -20.09 -2.21
C GLU A 25 17.52 -20.32 -3.10
N GLU A 26 16.52 -21.09 -2.63
CA GLU A 26 15.29 -21.38 -3.37
C GLU A 26 14.05 -21.18 -2.48
N PHE A 27 13.15 -20.30 -2.91
CA PHE A 27 11.87 -20.07 -2.26
C PHE A 27 10.81 -19.63 -3.27
N GLU A 28 9.54 -19.86 -2.94
CA GLU A 28 8.42 -19.27 -3.66
C GLU A 28 7.93 -18.06 -2.85
N ASN A 29 7.69 -16.93 -3.51
CA ASN A 29 6.99 -15.81 -2.90
C ASN A 29 5.75 -15.41 -3.71
N LEU A 30 4.67 -15.09 -3.02
CA LEU A 30 3.40 -14.69 -3.61
C LEU A 30 2.85 -13.44 -2.90
N SER A 31 2.20 -12.56 -3.64
CA SER A 31 1.41 -11.46 -3.07
C SER A 31 -0.08 -11.72 -3.28
N PRO A 32 -0.99 -11.24 -2.43
CA PRO A 32 -2.44 -11.25 -2.70
C PRO A 32 -2.82 -10.43 -3.96
N PRO A 33 -4.05 -10.60 -4.51
CA PRO A 33 -4.53 -9.72 -5.56
C PRO A 33 -4.47 -8.25 -5.14
N ILE A 34 -3.86 -7.39 -5.96
CA ILE A 34 -3.62 -6.00 -5.59
C ILE A 34 -4.93 -5.28 -5.27
N GLY A 35 -5.00 -4.69 -4.07
CA GLY A 35 -6.19 -4.02 -3.55
C GLY A 35 -7.20 -4.94 -2.87
N GLU A 36 -6.89 -6.24 -2.75
CA GLU A 36 -7.71 -7.22 -2.04
C GLU A 36 -6.97 -7.78 -0.82
N PHE A 37 -7.59 -7.64 0.35
CA PHE A 37 -7.09 -8.15 1.62
C PHE A 37 -7.62 -9.57 1.87
N ARG A 38 -7.17 -10.55 1.06
CA ARG A 38 -7.53 -11.98 1.20
C ARG A 38 -6.52 -12.92 0.54
N LEU A 39 -6.48 -14.18 0.95
CA LEU A 39 -5.69 -15.21 0.27
C LEU A 39 -6.51 -15.86 -0.85
N ASP A 40 -6.08 -15.67 -2.09
CA ASP A 40 -6.74 -16.25 -3.25
C ASP A 40 -6.37 -17.72 -3.48
N GLU A 41 -7.01 -18.34 -4.47
CA GLU A 41 -6.82 -19.77 -4.79
C GLU A 41 -5.37 -20.12 -5.15
N ARG A 42 -4.63 -19.19 -5.78
CA ARG A 42 -3.22 -19.40 -6.13
C ARG A 42 -2.39 -19.52 -4.86
N ILE A 43 -2.60 -18.61 -3.91
CA ILE A 43 -1.91 -18.65 -2.61
C ILE A 43 -2.31 -19.88 -1.80
N ARG A 44 -3.62 -20.20 -1.72
CA ARG A 44 -4.10 -21.38 -0.97
C ARG A 44 -3.47 -22.69 -1.46
N LYS A 45 -3.38 -22.87 -2.78
CA LYS A 45 -2.67 -24.03 -3.38
C LYS A 45 -1.18 -24.08 -3.07
N ALA A 46 -0.51 -22.92 -3.00
CA ALA A 46 0.90 -22.87 -2.64
C ALA A 46 1.10 -23.21 -1.16
N VAL A 47 0.22 -22.71 -0.28
CA VAL A 47 0.21 -23.04 1.16
C VAL A 47 0.07 -24.55 1.39
N GLU A 48 -0.81 -25.23 0.67
CA GLU A 48 -0.99 -26.69 0.78
C GLU A 48 0.30 -27.48 0.48
N LYS A 49 1.11 -27.00 -0.45
CA LYS A 49 2.36 -27.63 -0.89
C LYS A 49 3.58 -27.25 -0.05
N ALA A 50 3.50 -26.15 0.70
CA ALA A 50 4.61 -25.66 1.50
C ALA A 50 4.76 -26.46 2.81
N ASP A 51 6.02 -26.61 3.25
CA ASP A 51 6.35 -27.14 4.58
C ASP A 51 6.23 -26.06 5.66
N THR A 52 6.71 -24.85 5.34
CA THR A 52 6.65 -23.67 6.20
C THR A 52 6.19 -22.47 5.39
N VAL A 53 5.31 -21.67 6.00
CA VAL A 53 4.75 -20.45 5.42
C VAL A 53 5.20 -19.24 6.23
N TYR A 54 5.67 -18.20 5.56
CA TYR A 54 5.82 -16.87 6.14
C TYR A 54 4.72 -15.97 5.59
N VAL A 55 4.04 -15.22 6.45
CA VAL A 55 3.09 -14.20 6.05
C VAL A 55 3.60 -12.87 6.57
N LEU A 56 3.76 -11.88 5.69
CA LEU A 56 4.48 -10.63 5.98
C LEU A 56 3.64 -9.42 5.58
N ASP A 57 3.50 -8.47 6.49
CA ASP A 57 2.85 -7.16 6.25
C ASP A 57 1.38 -7.25 5.75
N LEU A 58 0.70 -8.34 6.05
CA LEU A 58 -0.67 -8.57 5.60
C LEU A 58 -1.57 -8.63 6.82
N ASN A 59 -2.26 -7.54 7.12
CA ASN A 59 -3.28 -7.47 8.19
C ASN A 59 -4.51 -8.35 7.87
N LEU A 60 -4.29 -9.66 7.86
CA LEU A 60 -5.20 -10.73 7.47
C LEU A 60 -5.30 -11.82 8.56
N PRO A 61 -5.46 -11.45 9.85
CA PRO A 61 -5.40 -12.42 10.94
C PRO A 61 -6.39 -13.57 10.74
N ASN A 62 -7.58 -13.29 10.20
CA ASN A 62 -8.61 -14.30 9.96
C ASN A 62 -8.23 -15.28 8.83
N GLU A 63 -7.57 -14.82 7.77
CA GLU A 63 -7.14 -15.72 6.69
C GLU A 63 -5.97 -16.60 7.13
N VAL A 64 -5.11 -16.07 8.01
CA VAL A 64 -3.95 -16.78 8.56
C VAL A 64 -4.37 -17.78 9.65
N GLU A 65 -5.41 -17.47 10.43
CA GLU A 65 -6.01 -18.37 11.44
C GLU A 65 -6.35 -19.75 10.84
N ASP A 66 -6.81 -19.77 9.58
CA ASP A 66 -7.26 -20.98 8.89
C ASP A 66 -6.12 -21.79 8.23
N ILE A 67 -4.87 -21.36 8.34
CA ILE A 67 -3.72 -22.06 7.73
C ILE A 67 -3.34 -23.28 8.59
N ASP A 68 -3.45 -24.49 8.02
CA ASP A 68 -3.13 -25.76 8.70
C ASP A 68 -1.63 -26.16 8.64
N LYS A 69 -0.76 -25.20 8.35
CA LYS A 69 0.70 -25.38 8.21
C LYS A 69 1.47 -24.57 9.25
N GLU A 70 2.69 -24.99 9.56
CA GLU A 70 3.62 -24.20 10.38
C GLU A 70 3.83 -22.83 9.72
N THR A 71 3.39 -21.79 10.42
CA THR A 71 3.29 -20.45 9.86
C THR A 71 3.92 -19.42 10.79
N VAL A 72 4.78 -18.57 10.25
CA VAL A 72 5.30 -17.39 10.94
C VAL A 72 4.66 -16.16 10.33
N PHE A 73 3.82 -15.48 11.11
CA PHE A 73 3.10 -14.30 10.67
C PHE A 73 3.71 -13.06 11.32
N ILE A 74 4.39 -12.22 10.52
CA ILE A 74 5.09 -11.03 10.97
C ILE A 74 4.39 -9.78 10.43
N ASP A 75 3.92 -8.93 11.33
CA ASP A 75 3.12 -7.75 10.99
C ASP A 75 3.31 -6.65 12.06
N HIS A 76 2.83 -5.43 11.78
CA HIS A 76 2.85 -4.29 12.69
C HIS A 76 1.47 -3.61 12.87
N HIS A 77 0.44 -4.04 12.12
CA HIS A 77 -0.89 -3.49 12.21
C HIS A 77 -1.62 -3.86 13.52
N ILE A 78 -2.61 -3.05 13.92
CA ILE A 78 -3.51 -3.42 15.01
C ILE A 78 -4.43 -4.55 14.53
N GLN A 79 -4.30 -5.71 15.17
CA GLN A 79 -5.05 -6.92 14.84
C GLN A 79 -5.31 -7.79 16.07
N PRO A 80 -6.34 -8.66 16.05
CA PRO A 80 -6.55 -9.66 17.09
C PRO A 80 -5.40 -10.68 17.17
N LYS A 81 -5.32 -11.34 18.34
CA LYS A 81 -4.45 -12.49 18.55
C LYS A 81 -5.02 -13.70 17.82
N ILE A 82 -4.15 -14.42 17.09
CA ILE A 82 -4.51 -15.69 16.43
C ILE A 82 -4.53 -16.83 17.45
N GLY A 83 -5.57 -17.67 17.39
CA GLY A 83 -5.79 -18.82 18.28
C GLY A 83 -5.15 -20.12 17.78
N ASN A 84 -4.90 -20.23 16.48
CA ASN A 84 -4.30 -21.41 15.85
C ASN A 84 -2.86 -21.65 16.38
N PRO A 85 -2.59 -22.80 17.02
CA PRO A 85 -1.29 -23.09 17.63
C PRO A 85 -0.15 -23.31 16.62
N LYS A 86 -0.46 -23.54 15.33
CA LYS A 86 0.54 -23.66 14.25
C LYS A 86 1.03 -22.29 13.75
N VAL A 87 0.40 -21.21 14.21
CA VAL A 87 0.73 -19.85 13.78
C VAL A 87 1.52 -19.13 14.88
N LYS A 88 2.80 -18.86 14.59
CA LYS A 88 3.63 -17.96 15.39
C LYS A 88 3.40 -16.52 14.93
N GLN A 89 2.51 -15.82 15.60
CA GLN A 89 2.23 -14.41 15.33
C GLN A 89 3.24 -13.49 16.04
N ILE A 90 4.06 -12.79 15.27
CA ILE A 90 5.04 -11.78 15.69
C ILE A 90 4.50 -10.40 15.30
N ASN A 91 3.90 -9.70 16.26
CA ASN A 91 3.40 -8.35 16.03
C ASN A 91 3.46 -7.51 17.32
N PRO A 92 4.26 -6.42 17.35
CA PRO A 92 4.38 -5.54 18.52
C PRO A 92 3.05 -4.91 18.98
N ALA A 93 2.12 -4.63 18.05
CA ALA A 93 0.83 -4.03 18.36
C ALA A 93 -0.05 -4.89 19.28
N LEU A 94 0.19 -6.21 19.35
CA LEU A 94 -0.47 -7.11 20.30
C LEU A 94 -0.17 -6.74 21.77
N ASN A 95 0.96 -6.09 22.01
CA ASN A 95 1.37 -5.59 23.33
C ASN A 95 1.16 -4.07 23.47
N GLY A 96 0.46 -3.43 22.52
CA GLY A 96 0.31 -1.98 22.46
C GLY A 96 1.59 -1.23 22.06
N GLU A 97 2.59 -1.94 21.53
CA GLU A 97 3.83 -1.34 21.05
C GLU A 97 3.69 -0.87 19.59
N TYR A 98 4.43 0.18 19.24
CA TYR A 98 4.47 0.71 17.89
C TYR A 98 5.74 0.23 17.16
N ALA A 99 5.57 -0.24 15.93
CA ALA A 99 6.66 -0.44 14.98
C ALA A 99 6.39 0.36 13.70
N PRO A 100 7.41 1.01 13.13
CA PRO A 100 7.22 1.91 11.99
C PRO A 100 6.78 1.19 10.71
N SER A 101 7.10 -0.11 10.60
CA SER A 101 6.74 -0.98 9.48
C SER A 101 6.98 -2.45 9.85
N ALA A 102 6.47 -3.40 9.07
CA ALA A 102 6.72 -4.83 9.23
C ALA A 102 8.18 -5.20 8.94
N SER A 103 8.86 -4.55 8.00
CA SER A 103 10.29 -4.80 7.75
C SER A 103 11.16 -4.48 8.97
N PHE A 104 10.79 -3.49 9.78
CA PHE A 104 11.40 -3.23 11.08
C PHE A 104 11.18 -4.38 12.07
N VAL A 105 9.98 -4.98 12.08
CA VAL A 105 9.66 -6.13 12.93
C VAL A 105 10.46 -7.36 12.49
N VAL A 106 10.55 -7.63 11.18
CA VAL A 106 11.40 -8.70 10.61
C VAL A 106 12.85 -8.51 11.04
N SER A 107 13.38 -7.30 10.86
CA SER A 107 14.75 -6.95 11.24
C SER A 107 15.03 -7.13 12.72
N GLN A 108 14.10 -6.74 13.59
CA GLN A 108 14.23 -6.95 15.02
C GLN A 108 14.18 -8.44 15.39
N TYR A 109 13.26 -9.19 14.79
CA TYR A 109 13.07 -10.61 15.07
C TYR A 109 14.29 -11.47 14.68
N PHE A 110 14.89 -11.18 13.53
CA PHE A 110 16.07 -11.91 13.03
C PHE A 110 17.41 -11.27 13.43
N GLY A 111 17.41 -10.07 14.01
CA GLY A 111 18.64 -9.34 14.36
C GLY A 111 19.41 -8.82 13.15
N ILE A 112 18.76 -8.68 11.99
CA ILE A 112 19.38 -8.18 10.75
C ILE A 112 18.89 -6.77 10.42
N TRP A 113 19.80 -5.82 10.27
CA TRP A 113 19.46 -4.44 9.95
C TRP A 113 20.24 -4.00 8.72
N ASN A 114 19.54 -3.56 7.69
CA ASN A 114 20.15 -3.02 6.47
C ASN A 114 19.23 -1.94 5.87
N GLU A 115 19.59 -1.45 4.69
CA GLU A 115 18.86 -0.39 3.99
C GLU A 115 17.40 -0.79 3.70
N TRP A 116 17.10 -2.07 3.52
CA TRP A 116 15.73 -2.56 3.25
C TRP A 116 14.81 -2.36 4.45
N SER A 117 15.31 -2.53 5.68
CA SER A 117 14.56 -2.20 6.90
C SER A 117 14.10 -0.74 6.87
N ALA A 118 14.99 0.16 6.45
CA ALA A 118 14.71 1.58 6.39
C ALA A 118 13.80 1.97 5.22
N LEU A 119 13.91 1.29 4.07
CA LEU A 119 13.02 1.51 2.93
C LEU A 119 11.57 1.12 3.23
N GLY A 120 11.32 0.02 3.94
CA GLY A 120 9.95 -0.34 4.34
C GLY A 120 9.29 0.69 5.26
N ALA A 121 10.01 1.17 6.29
CA ALA A 121 9.53 2.29 7.11
C ALA A 121 9.28 3.57 6.31
N LEU A 122 10.15 3.87 5.33
CA LEU A 122 9.97 5.00 4.43
C LEU A 122 8.74 4.82 3.52
N GLY A 123 8.42 3.59 3.12
CA GLY A 123 7.21 3.22 2.39
C GLY A 123 5.94 3.57 3.16
N ASP A 124 5.84 3.11 4.41
CA ASP A 124 4.65 3.30 5.25
C ASP A 124 4.48 4.72 5.78
N MET A 125 5.55 5.30 6.31
CA MET A 125 5.49 6.59 7.01
C MET A 125 5.79 7.77 6.08
N GLY A 126 6.28 7.52 4.86
CA GLY A 126 6.83 8.55 3.98
C GLY A 126 8.00 9.28 4.65
N LYS A 127 8.19 10.56 4.30
CA LYS A 127 9.29 11.41 4.81
C LYS A 127 9.44 11.43 6.34
N LYS A 128 8.36 11.18 7.09
CA LYS A 128 8.41 11.11 8.56
C LYS A 128 9.32 10.00 9.08
N ALA A 129 9.49 8.89 8.34
CA ALA A 129 10.45 7.84 8.71
C ALA A 129 11.87 8.39 8.86
N LEU A 130 12.23 9.42 8.08
CA LEU A 130 13.54 10.04 8.16
C LEU A 130 13.75 10.79 9.48
N GLU A 131 12.75 10.97 10.34
CA GLU A 131 12.96 11.50 11.70
C GLU A 131 13.52 10.43 12.65
N LEU A 132 13.40 9.15 12.30
CA LEU A 132 13.90 8.03 13.10
C LEU A 132 15.42 7.89 12.94
N PRO A 133 16.21 7.92 14.03
CA PRO A 133 17.67 7.80 13.95
C PRO A 133 18.16 6.55 13.22
N LYS A 134 17.49 5.41 13.44
CA LYS A 134 17.86 4.14 12.80
C LYS A 134 17.63 4.15 11.29
N VAL A 135 16.55 4.75 10.82
CA VAL A 135 16.28 4.92 9.37
C VAL A 135 17.37 5.78 8.74
N ARG A 136 17.72 6.92 9.36
CA ARG A 136 18.81 7.78 8.87
C ARG A 136 20.16 7.06 8.84
N GLU A 137 20.45 6.27 9.87
CA GLU A 137 21.69 5.48 9.96
C GLU A 137 21.81 4.48 8.81
N LEU A 138 20.75 3.74 8.54
CA LEU A 138 20.73 2.71 7.51
C LEU A 138 20.80 3.32 6.12
N LEU A 139 20.17 4.47 5.87
CA LEU A 139 20.15 5.13 4.55
C LEU A 139 21.34 6.07 4.30
N ARG A 140 22.42 6.04 5.10
CA ARG A 140 23.57 6.98 4.96
C ARG A 140 24.22 7.00 3.57
N GLY A 141 24.09 5.94 2.78
CA GLY A 141 24.60 5.84 1.41
C GLY A 141 23.71 6.51 0.34
N LEU A 142 22.56 7.05 0.74
CA LEU A 142 21.55 7.63 -0.16
C LEU A 142 21.18 9.04 0.27
N THR A 143 20.86 9.89 -0.71
CA THR A 143 20.16 11.14 -0.45
C THR A 143 18.69 10.87 -0.12
N GLU A 144 18.01 11.81 0.55
CA GLU A 144 16.56 11.73 0.81
C GLU A 144 15.76 11.50 -0.48
N ASN A 145 16.11 12.20 -1.56
CA ASN A 145 15.41 12.08 -2.83
C ASN A 145 15.61 10.71 -3.48
N GLU A 146 16.82 10.15 -3.39
CA GLU A 146 17.10 8.79 -3.88
C GLU A 146 16.32 7.74 -3.09
N ALA A 147 16.28 7.86 -1.76
CA ALA A 147 15.52 6.91 -0.93
C ALA A 147 14.01 6.96 -1.24
N LEU A 148 13.44 8.16 -1.36
CA LEU A 148 12.04 8.33 -1.76
C LEU A 148 11.78 7.84 -3.19
N ARG A 149 12.75 8.00 -4.10
CA ARG A 149 12.66 7.47 -5.46
C ARG A 149 12.67 5.94 -5.46
N LEU A 150 13.48 5.29 -4.63
CA LEU A 150 13.48 3.82 -4.51
C LEU A 150 12.13 3.30 -4.04
N VAL A 151 11.51 3.93 -3.03
CA VAL A 151 10.14 3.61 -2.61
C VAL A 151 9.16 3.76 -3.78
N GLN A 152 9.24 4.86 -4.54
CA GLN A 152 8.38 5.06 -5.72
C GLN A 152 8.58 3.96 -6.78
N LEU A 153 9.82 3.51 -6.99
CA LEU A 153 10.16 2.49 -7.97
C LEU A 153 9.65 1.10 -7.54
N LEU A 154 9.82 0.72 -6.28
CA LEU A 154 9.28 -0.54 -5.73
C LEU A 154 7.75 -0.54 -5.78
N ASP A 155 7.12 0.53 -5.30
CA ASP A 155 5.67 0.71 -5.34
C ASP A 155 5.11 0.74 -6.77
N SER A 156 5.94 1.06 -7.78
CA SER A 156 5.47 1.20 -9.16
C SER A 156 4.80 -0.08 -9.66
N ASN A 157 5.25 -1.25 -9.20
CA ASN A 157 4.71 -2.56 -9.58
C ASN A 157 3.23 -2.68 -9.20
N TYR A 158 2.88 -2.48 -7.93
CA TYR A 158 1.47 -2.58 -7.53
C TYR A 158 0.63 -1.42 -8.07
N VAL A 159 1.22 -0.23 -8.26
CA VAL A 159 0.48 0.93 -8.75
C VAL A 159 0.04 0.73 -10.19
N VAL A 160 0.85 0.08 -11.04
CA VAL A 160 0.42 -0.32 -12.40
C VAL A 160 -0.39 -1.61 -12.42
N MET A 161 -0.77 -2.14 -11.25
CA MET A 161 -1.53 -3.38 -11.09
C MET A 161 -0.80 -4.64 -11.60
N ASP A 162 0.54 -4.61 -11.58
CA ASP A 162 1.40 -5.72 -11.98
C ASP A 162 1.80 -6.58 -10.77
N ARG A 163 0.96 -7.58 -10.48
CA ARG A 163 1.15 -8.51 -9.35
C ARG A 163 2.38 -9.42 -9.52
N GLU A 164 2.65 -9.86 -10.74
CA GLU A 164 3.85 -10.68 -11.02
C GLU A 164 5.11 -9.84 -10.82
N GLY A 165 5.11 -8.59 -11.28
CA GLY A 165 6.22 -7.66 -11.04
C GLY A 165 6.44 -7.31 -9.55
N VAL A 166 5.41 -7.39 -8.71
CA VAL A 166 5.55 -7.28 -7.24
C VAL A 166 6.29 -8.51 -6.67
N GLU A 167 5.97 -9.70 -7.17
CA GLU A 167 6.60 -10.95 -6.74
C GLU A 167 8.07 -11.02 -7.20
N GLU A 168 8.33 -10.69 -8.46
CA GLU A 168 9.68 -10.59 -9.02
C GLU A 168 10.53 -9.52 -8.32
N ALA A 169 9.92 -8.48 -7.75
CA ALA A 169 10.65 -7.40 -7.10
C ALA A 169 11.47 -7.86 -5.89
N VAL A 170 11.08 -8.97 -5.24
CA VAL A 170 11.86 -9.56 -4.14
C VAL A 170 13.21 -10.03 -4.65
N GLU A 171 13.24 -10.80 -5.75
CA GLU A 171 14.48 -11.29 -6.35
C GLU A 171 15.34 -10.16 -6.92
N VAL A 172 14.70 -9.17 -7.56
CA VAL A 172 15.40 -7.97 -8.06
C VAL A 172 16.08 -7.23 -6.91
N LEU A 173 15.42 -7.08 -5.75
CA LEU A 173 16.00 -6.46 -4.56
C LEU A 173 17.14 -7.27 -3.94
N LEU A 174 17.07 -8.61 -3.99
CA LEU A 174 18.11 -9.51 -3.49
C LEU A 174 19.38 -9.47 -4.36
N THR A 175 19.22 -9.25 -5.67
CA THR A 175 20.30 -9.38 -6.67
C THR A 175 20.94 -8.08 -7.11
N HIS A 176 20.32 -6.93 -6.81
CA HIS A 176 20.82 -5.61 -7.21
C HIS A 176 21.13 -4.74 -6.01
N SER A 177 22.15 -3.88 -6.14
CA SER A 177 22.39 -2.80 -5.19
C SER A 177 21.33 -1.71 -5.32
N LEU A 178 21.09 -0.96 -4.24
CA LEU A 178 20.12 0.14 -4.27
C LEU A 178 20.47 1.24 -5.29
N LYS A 179 21.75 1.41 -5.64
CA LYS A 179 22.15 2.36 -6.69
C LYS A 179 21.78 1.87 -8.08
N GLU A 180 21.93 0.58 -8.36
CA GLU A 180 21.47 -0.01 -9.62
C GLU A 180 19.94 0.06 -9.74
N LEU A 181 19.21 -0.13 -8.64
CA LEU A 181 17.74 -0.05 -8.63
C LEU A 181 17.19 1.33 -9.01
N LEU A 182 17.93 2.42 -8.75
CA LEU A 182 17.54 3.77 -9.19
C LEU A 182 17.45 3.89 -10.72
N GLU A 183 18.19 3.05 -11.43
CA GLU A 183 18.31 3.01 -12.89
C GLU A 183 17.65 1.76 -13.49
N TYR A 184 17.01 0.92 -12.67
CA TYR A 184 16.40 -0.33 -13.12
C TYR A 184 15.22 -0.06 -14.05
N GLU A 185 15.50 -0.24 -15.34
CA GLU A 185 14.69 0.24 -16.46
C GLU A 185 13.21 -0.16 -16.39
N PRO A 186 12.85 -1.42 -16.04
CA PRO A 186 11.45 -1.81 -15.92
C PRO A 186 10.66 -0.98 -14.88
N TRP A 187 11.25 -0.69 -13.72
CA TRP A 187 10.60 0.11 -12.69
C TRP A 187 10.59 1.60 -13.05
N VAL A 188 11.65 2.09 -13.69
CA VAL A 188 11.72 3.48 -14.17
C VAL A 188 10.59 3.75 -15.16
N LYS A 189 10.39 2.88 -16.16
CA LYS A 189 9.28 2.98 -17.12
C LYS A 189 7.91 2.97 -16.44
N LYS A 190 7.69 2.06 -15.49
CA LYS A 190 6.44 2.00 -14.72
C LYS A 190 6.20 3.32 -13.97
N ALA A 191 7.21 3.83 -13.28
CA ALA A 191 7.13 5.09 -12.54
C ALA A 191 6.85 6.30 -13.45
N GLU A 192 7.47 6.36 -14.63
CA GLU A 192 7.22 7.41 -15.63
C GLU A 192 5.77 7.35 -16.17
N ALA A 193 5.27 6.15 -16.47
CA ALA A 193 3.89 5.97 -16.92
C ALA A 193 2.88 6.39 -15.84
N ILE A 194 3.16 6.09 -14.58
CA ILE A 194 2.37 6.53 -13.42
C ILE A 194 2.37 8.05 -13.32
N GLU A 195 3.55 8.67 -13.39
CA GLU A 195 3.69 10.13 -13.29
C GLU A 195 2.96 10.84 -14.42
N LYS A 196 3.11 10.35 -15.66
CA LYS A 196 2.36 10.84 -16.81
C LYS A 196 0.85 10.75 -16.56
N THR A 197 0.35 9.61 -16.08
CA THR A 197 -1.07 9.42 -15.77
C THR A 197 -1.57 10.41 -14.72
N ILE A 198 -0.78 10.65 -13.66
CA ILE A 198 -1.13 11.62 -12.61
C ILE A 198 -1.18 13.04 -13.21
N ASN A 199 -0.21 13.42 -14.02
CA ASN A 199 -0.14 14.73 -14.64
C ASN A 199 -1.29 14.95 -15.65
N ASP A 200 -1.60 13.95 -16.47
CA ASP A 200 -2.74 13.98 -17.40
C ASP A 200 -4.06 14.13 -16.64
N ALA A 201 -4.23 13.41 -15.52
CA ALA A 201 -5.40 13.54 -14.66
C ALA A 201 -5.52 14.94 -14.05
N ILE A 202 -4.41 15.51 -13.55
CA ILE A 202 -4.38 16.88 -13.01
C ILE A 202 -4.71 17.92 -14.09
N GLY A 203 -4.34 17.67 -15.36
CA GLY A 203 -4.72 18.51 -16.50
C GLY A 203 -6.24 18.66 -16.70
N ASN A 204 -7.05 17.70 -16.23
CA ASN A 204 -8.52 17.72 -16.30
C ASN A 204 -9.19 18.41 -15.11
N LEU A 205 -8.42 19.07 -14.24
CA LEU A 205 -8.92 19.71 -13.02
C LEU A 205 -9.94 20.80 -13.31
N LYS A 206 -11.05 20.77 -12.57
CA LYS A 206 -12.05 21.85 -12.49
C LYS A 206 -12.15 22.34 -11.05
N LEU A 207 -11.99 23.64 -10.83
CA LEU A 207 -12.07 24.25 -9.50
C LEU A 207 -13.51 24.68 -9.18
N ARG A 208 -14.00 24.36 -7.98
CA ARG A 208 -15.27 24.88 -7.43
C ARG A 208 -15.11 25.14 -5.94
N ASP A 209 -15.34 26.36 -5.48
CA ASP A 209 -15.27 26.75 -4.05
C ASP A 209 -13.97 26.31 -3.33
N GLY A 210 -12.85 26.33 -4.05
CA GLY A 210 -11.54 25.91 -3.54
C GLY A 210 -11.29 24.39 -3.55
N PHE A 211 -12.24 23.58 -4.03
CA PHE A 211 -12.12 22.14 -4.23
C PHE A 211 -11.79 21.78 -5.68
N ALA A 212 -10.84 20.87 -5.85
CA ALA A 212 -10.49 20.29 -7.14
C ALA A 212 -11.44 19.14 -7.49
N PHE A 213 -12.06 19.19 -8.67
CA PHE A 213 -12.83 18.11 -9.25
C PHE A 213 -12.05 17.56 -10.45
N ILE A 214 -11.61 16.31 -10.35
CA ILE A 214 -10.75 15.68 -11.34
C ILE A 214 -11.42 14.40 -11.83
N THR A 215 -11.49 14.22 -13.15
CA THR A 215 -12.02 12.99 -13.76
C THR A 215 -11.06 12.51 -14.83
N PHE A 216 -10.76 11.22 -14.81
CA PHE A 216 -9.86 10.56 -15.76
C PHE A 216 -10.23 9.08 -15.90
N GLU A 217 -9.53 8.38 -16.79
CA GLU A 217 -9.61 6.94 -16.98
C GLU A 217 -8.19 6.37 -16.94
N SER A 218 -7.97 5.33 -16.13
CA SER A 218 -6.70 4.63 -16.08
C SER A 218 -6.84 3.28 -15.40
N PRO A 219 -6.17 2.23 -15.89
CA PRO A 219 -6.10 0.97 -15.16
C PRO A 219 -5.23 1.07 -13.90
N PHE A 220 -4.46 2.15 -13.70
CA PHE A 220 -3.52 2.25 -12.58
C PHE A 220 -4.22 2.63 -11.27
N ASN A 221 -3.70 2.11 -10.16
CA ASN A 221 -4.15 2.44 -8.80
C ASN A 221 -3.57 3.79 -8.33
N VAL A 222 -3.89 4.88 -9.05
CA VAL A 222 -3.30 6.22 -8.86
C VAL A 222 -4.24 7.25 -8.24
N ILE A 223 -5.51 6.91 -8.03
CA ILE A 223 -6.54 7.88 -7.64
C ILE A 223 -6.19 8.65 -6.35
N SER A 224 -5.61 7.95 -5.36
CA SER A 224 -5.16 8.55 -4.10
C SER A 224 -3.92 9.44 -4.28
N LYS A 225 -3.04 9.13 -5.25
CA LYS A 225 -1.86 9.93 -5.60
C LYS A 225 -2.29 11.23 -6.29
N VAL A 226 -3.26 11.17 -7.21
CA VAL A 226 -3.87 12.35 -7.84
C VAL A 226 -4.50 13.28 -6.79
N ALA A 227 -5.30 12.72 -5.87
CA ALA A 227 -5.93 13.51 -4.81
C ALA A 227 -4.91 14.15 -3.85
N ARG A 228 -3.84 13.43 -3.49
CA ARG A 228 -2.75 13.97 -2.67
C ARG A 228 -2.02 15.10 -3.37
N LYS A 229 -1.68 14.94 -4.64
CA LYS A 229 -1.03 16.00 -5.43
C LYS A 229 -1.88 17.28 -5.45
N ALA A 230 -3.18 17.14 -5.69
CA ALA A 230 -4.10 18.28 -5.64
C ALA A 230 -4.15 18.98 -4.26
N VAL A 231 -4.27 18.23 -3.16
CA VAL A 231 -4.44 18.85 -1.83
C VAL A 231 -3.13 19.31 -1.20
N TRP A 232 -2.06 18.53 -1.30
CA TRP A 232 -0.80 18.76 -0.59
C TRP A 232 0.21 19.56 -1.37
N GLU A 233 0.29 19.37 -2.70
CA GLU A 233 1.26 20.07 -3.54
C GLU A 233 0.64 21.33 -4.16
N LEU A 234 -0.59 21.24 -4.68
CA LEU A 234 -1.28 22.37 -5.30
C LEU A 234 -2.09 23.23 -4.31
N GLY A 235 -2.24 22.76 -3.06
CA GLY A 235 -2.81 23.55 -1.96
C GLY A 235 -4.33 23.74 -2.00
N TYR A 236 -5.07 22.89 -2.72
CA TYR A 236 -6.54 22.96 -2.73
C TYR A 236 -7.14 22.53 -1.38
N ASN A 237 -8.32 23.06 -1.07
CA ASN A 237 -9.05 22.75 0.17
C ASN A 237 -9.44 21.27 0.28
N GLY A 238 -9.69 20.65 -0.86
CA GLY A 238 -9.95 19.23 -1.03
C GLY A 238 -9.96 18.85 -2.51
N ALA A 239 -10.01 17.55 -2.78
CA ALA A 239 -10.08 17.01 -4.12
C ALA A 239 -11.07 15.85 -4.19
N VAL A 240 -12.08 15.98 -5.06
CA VAL A 240 -12.95 14.89 -5.50
C VAL A 240 -12.38 14.38 -6.82
N VAL A 241 -11.86 13.16 -6.79
CA VAL A 241 -11.19 12.53 -7.92
C VAL A 241 -12.01 11.32 -8.34
N VAL A 242 -12.21 11.15 -9.65
CA VAL A 242 -12.97 10.05 -10.24
C VAL A 242 -12.14 9.38 -11.32
N ASN A 243 -11.83 8.11 -11.13
CA ASN A 243 -11.35 7.23 -12.18
C ASN A 243 -12.55 6.47 -12.75
N ARG A 244 -12.98 6.78 -13.97
CA ARG A 244 -14.19 6.20 -14.60
C ARG A 244 -13.97 4.77 -15.11
N ASP A 245 -12.73 4.34 -15.25
CA ASP A 245 -12.40 2.99 -15.68
C ASP A 245 -11.16 2.43 -14.99
N PHE A 246 -11.41 1.73 -13.89
CA PHE A 246 -10.43 0.93 -13.17
C PHE A 246 -10.88 -0.54 -13.23
N HIS A 247 -10.33 -1.28 -14.20
CA HIS A 247 -10.66 -2.69 -14.45
C HIS A 247 -12.17 -2.96 -14.55
N GLY A 248 -12.89 -2.12 -15.30
CA GLY A 248 -14.34 -2.28 -15.51
C GLY A 248 -15.22 -1.65 -14.42
N LYS A 249 -14.63 -1.07 -13.36
CA LYS A 249 -15.33 -0.34 -12.30
C LYS A 249 -14.98 1.14 -12.32
N ALA A 250 -15.72 1.94 -11.56
CA ALA A 250 -15.34 3.31 -11.22
C ALA A 250 -14.74 3.36 -9.81
N GLN A 251 -13.72 4.20 -9.63
CA GLN A 251 -13.20 4.59 -8.33
C GLN A 251 -13.50 6.07 -8.09
N ILE A 252 -13.96 6.40 -6.90
CA ILE A 252 -14.17 7.76 -6.44
C ILE A 252 -13.33 7.93 -5.18
N TYR A 253 -12.59 9.03 -5.11
CA TYR A 253 -11.76 9.36 -3.96
C TYR A 253 -11.97 10.81 -3.58
N PHE A 254 -12.33 11.05 -2.34
CA PHE A 254 -12.51 12.39 -1.80
C PHE A 254 -11.52 12.61 -0.67
N ARG A 255 -10.62 13.58 -0.84
CA ARG A 255 -9.65 13.99 0.19
C ARG A 255 -9.87 15.45 0.54
N ILE A 256 -9.78 15.77 1.82
CA ILE A 256 -9.81 17.15 2.31
C ILE A 256 -8.48 17.50 2.97
N SER A 257 -8.19 18.80 3.01
CA SER A 257 -7.07 19.31 3.77
C SER A 257 -7.31 19.09 5.29
N PRO A 258 -6.24 18.89 6.10
CA PRO A 258 -6.38 18.71 7.54
C PRO A 258 -7.14 19.85 8.23
N LYS A 259 -7.06 21.08 7.68
CA LYS A 259 -7.75 22.27 8.18
C LYS A 259 -9.29 22.17 8.08
N LEU A 260 -9.80 21.31 7.21
CA LEU A 260 -11.24 21.11 7.00
C LEU A 260 -11.75 19.82 7.65
N ALA A 261 -10.88 19.03 8.27
CA ALA A 261 -11.23 17.74 8.87
C ALA A 261 -12.29 17.84 9.99
N GLU A 262 -12.43 18.99 10.63
CA GLU A 262 -13.45 19.26 11.65
C GLU A 262 -14.75 19.84 11.08
N LYS A 263 -14.73 20.32 9.83
CA LYS A 263 -15.86 21.01 9.20
C LYS A 263 -16.67 20.09 8.29
N ILE A 264 -16.04 19.07 7.73
CA ILE A 264 -16.66 18.13 6.80
C ILE A 264 -16.79 16.79 7.50
N ASP A 265 -18.03 16.34 7.68
CA ASP A 265 -18.31 15.04 8.26
C ASP A 265 -18.07 13.92 7.24
N MET A 266 -16.80 13.52 7.10
CA MET A 266 -16.42 12.40 6.23
C MET A 266 -17.07 11.08 6.68
N GLY A 267 -17.28 10.90 7.99
CA GLY A 267 -17.92 9.72 8.56
C GLY A 267 -19.37 9.59 8.10
N GLY A 268 -20.12 10.68 8.15
CA GLY A 268 -21.50 10.78 7.64
C GLY A 268 -21.61 10.45 6.15
N ILE A 269 -20.69 10.95 5.33
CA ILE A 269 -20.66 10.63 3.88
C ILE A 269 -20.39 9.14 3.65
N ILE A 270 -19.39 8.56 4.33
CA ILE A 270 -19.07 7.13 4.24
C ILE A 270 -20.29 6.29 4.67
N PHE A 271 -20.94 6.68 5.77
CA PHE A 271 -22.14 6.00 6.27
C PHE A 271 -23.27 6.04 5.23
N ALA A 272 -23.58 7.20 4.67
CA ALA A 272 -24.61 7.36 3.64
C ALA A 272 -24.34 6.52 2.39
N LEU A 273 -23.08 6.38 1.97
CA LEU A 273 -22.69 5.51 0.86
C LEU A 273 -22.90 4.03 1.20
N LYS A 274 -22.50 3.59 2.40
CA LYS A 274 -22.68 2.20 2.85
C LYS A 274 -24.15 1.80 2.95
N GLU A 275 -25.01 2.69 3.45
CA GLU A 275 -26.45 2.46 3.52
C GLU A 275 -27.09 2.22 2.13
N ARG A 276 -26.48 2.76 1.07
CA ARG A 276 -26.90 2.49 -0.33
C ARG A 276 -26.20 1.30 -0.97
N GLY A 277 -25.44 0.52 -0.20
CA GLY A 277 -24.75 -0.67 -0.66
C GLY A 277 -23.46 -0.41 -1.44
N PHE A 278 -22.87 0.78 -1.34
CA PHE A 278 -21.58 1.08 -1.96
C PHE A 278 -20.42 0.53 -1.13
N ASN A 279 -19.38 0.03 -1.82
CA ASN A 279 -18.11 -0.31 -1.19
C ASN A 279 -17.32 0.99 -0.92
N ALA A 280 -17.56 1.59 0.25
CA ALA A 280 -16.92 2.83 0.67
C ALA A 280 -16.21 2.68 2.03
N GLY A 281 -15.10 3.39 2.18
CA GLY A 281 -14.30 3.41 3.40
C GLY A 281 -13.40 4.63 3.45
N GLY A 282 -12.71 4.82 4.58
CA GLY A 282 -11.89 6.01 4.74
C GLY A 282 -11.48 6.30 6.17
N LYS A 283 -10.93 7.50 6.36
CA LYS A 283 -10.54 8.08 7.66
C LYS A 283 -11.15 9.48 7.76
N ARG A 284 -10.83 10.19 8.83
CA ARG A 284 -11.34 11.57 9.08
C ARG A 284 -11.17 12.54 7.90
N GLU A 285 -10.10 12.41 7.13
CA GLU A 285 -9.74 13.36 6.05
C GLU A 285 -9.94 12.79 4.64
N VAL A 286 -10.46 11.56 4.53
CA VAL A 286 -10.47 10.86 3.25
C VAL A 286 -11.56 9.81 3.15
N LEU A 287 -12.13 9.70 1.96
CA LEU A 287 -13.07 8.67 1.56
C LEU A 287 -12.62 8.08 0.22
N GLY A 288 -12.71 6.77 0.10
CA GLY A 288 -12.59 6.02 -1.15
C GLY A 288 -13.86 5.19 -1.36
N CYS A 289 -14.30 5.08 -2.60
CA CYS A 289 -15.44 4.27 -3.00
C CYS A 289 -15.15 3.58 -4.32
N ILE A 290 -15.50 2.30 -4.43
CA ILE A 290 -15.44 1.53 -5.68
C ILE A 290 -16.86 1.08 -6.03
N CYS A 291 -17.30 1.33 -7.26
CA CYS A 291 -18.65 1.00 -7.69
C CYS A 291 -18.70 0.63 -9.19
N GLU A 292 -19.85 0.13 -9.64
CA GLU A 292 -20.13 0.00 -11.07
C GLU A 292 -20.08 1.35 -11.77
N LYS A 293 -19.62 1.39 -13.03
CA LYS A 293 -19.43 2.64 -13.79
C LYS A 293 -20.71 3.48 -13.85
N SER A 294 -21.86 2.84 -14.02
CA SER A 294 -23.18 3.49 -14.09
C SER A 294 -23.62 4.15 -12.78
N LYS A 295 -23.02 3.78 -11.65
CA LYS A 295 -23.36 4.34 -10.33
C LYS A 295 -22.44 5.46 -9.86
N ALA A 296 -21.40 5.81 -10.63
CA ALA A 296 -20.43 6.81 -10.22
C ALA A 296 -21.06 8.20 -9.99
N ASP A 297 -22.06 8.58 -10.79
CA ASP A 297 -22.74 9.88 -10.63
C ASP A 297 -23.60 9.91 -9.35
N GLU A 298 -24.22 8.79 -8.98
CA GLU A 298 -24.95 8.67 -7.71
C GLU A 298 -24.03 8.89 -6.51
N VAL A 299 -22.83 8.31 -6.53
CA VAL A 299 -21.81 8.52 -5.48
C VAL A 299 -21.42 10.00 -5.39
N LEU A 300 -21.22 10.66 -6.53
CA LEU A 300 -20.88 12.09 -6.57
C LEU A 300 -22.00 12.97 -6.04
N ASP A 301 -23.27 12.65 -6.32
CA ASP A 301 -24.41 13.38 -5.81
C ASP A 301 -24.49 13.32 -4.28
N ILE A 302 -24.20 12.15 -3.69
CA ILE A 302 -24.13 11.98 -2.24
C ILE A 302 -23.01 12.83 -1.65
N ILE A 303 -21.81 12.80 -2.25
CA ILE A 303 -20.68 13.63 -1.79
C ILE A 303 -21.04 15.12 -1.88
N ASN A 304 -21.56 15.57 -3.03
CA ASN A 304 -21.91 16.97 -3.25
C ASN A 304 -23.01 17.47 -2.29
N ALA A 305 -23.96 16.62 -1.91
CA ALA A 305 -25.01 16.98 -0.95
C ALA A 305 -24.46 17.34 0.44
N HIS A 306 -23.31 16.78 0.82
CA HIS A 306 -22.65 17.03 2.10
C HIS A 306 -21.59 18.15 2.03
N LEU A 307 -21.36 18.72 0.85
CA LEU A 307 -20.47 19.87 0.64
C LEU A 307 -21.22 21.20 0.54
N ARG A 308 -22.57 21.16 0.48
CA ARG A 308 -23.46 22.33 0.50
C ARG A 308 -23.79 22.72 1.93
#